data_AF-A0A0C3PYE9-F1
#
_entry.id   AF-A0A0C3PYE9-F1
#
_cell.length_a   1.000
_cell.length_b   1.000
_cell.length_c   1.000
_cell.angle_alpha   90.00
_cell.angle_beta   90.00
_cell.angle_gamma   90.00
#
_symmetry.space_group_name_H-M   'P 1'
#
loop_
_entity.id
_entity.type
_entity.pdbx_description
1 polymer ?
#
loop_
_entity_poly.entity_id
_entity_poly.type
_entity_poly.pdbx_seq_one_letter_code
_entity_poly.pdbx_strand_id
1 'polypeptide(L)'
;MAPVRSDRNKKPNSRPRRSDGFWLHDRSSNKPGNTTDALQPLAPNTKLVVSNLHYEITPNNLVSIFGQVGTLVREPLIRVR
;
A
#
# COMPACT_ATOMS: atom_id res chain seq x y z
N MET A 1 54.72 -31.98 -2.60
CA MET A 1 53.91 -31.14 -3.49
C MET A 1 52.44 -31.46 -3.22
N ALA A 2 51.61 -30.49 -2.83
CA ALA A 2 50.19 -30.71 -2.53
C ALA A 2 49.31 -30.23 -3.70
N PRO A 3 48.23 -30.95 -4.07
CA PRO A 3 47.39 -30.52 -5.18
C PRO A 3 46.39 -29.46 -4.70
N VAL A 4 46.47 -28.27 -5.29
CA VAL A 4 45.45 -27.22 -5.13
C VAL A 4 44.22 -27.64 -5.94
N ARG A 5 43.20 -28.20 -5.26
CA ARG A 5 41.88 -28.39 -5.86
C ARG A 5 41.18 -27.04 -5.90
N SER A 6 41.28 -26.40 -7.05
CA SER A 6 40.57 -25.16 -7.36
C SER A 6 39.07 -25.47 -7.44
N ASP A 7 38.32 -25.11 -6.39
CA ASP A 7 36.85 -25.17 -6.29
C ASP A 7 36.20 -24.23 -7.32
N ARG A 8 36.30 -24.58 -8.60
CA ARG A 8 35.83 -23.78 -9.73
C ARG A 8 34.34 -23.93 -10.03
N ASN A 9 33.57 -24.61 -9.17
CA ASN A 9 32.14 -24.83 -9.41
C ASN A 9 31.20 -23.93 -8.59
N LYS A 10 31.73 -22.95 -7.84
CA LYS A 10 30.89 -21.91 -7.22
C LYS A 10 30.62 -20.81 -8.24
N LYS A 11 29.65 -21.05 -9.12
CA LYS A 11 29.06 -19.99 -9.95
C LYS A 11 28.60 -18.87 -9.00
N PRO A 12 29.04 -17.60 -9.16
CA PRO A 12 28.82 -16.53 -8.18
C PRO A 12 27.38 -15.98 -8.18
N ASN A 13 26.43 -16.70 -8.79
CA ASN A 13 25.07 -16.25 -9.00
C ASN A 13 24.06 -17.34 -8.65
N SER A 14 24.12 -17.86 -7.43
CA SER A 14 22.91 -18.31 -6.73
C SER A 14 22.22 -17.06 -6.16
N ARG A 15 21.91 -16.08 -7.02
CA ARG A 15 21.11 -14.93 -6.59
C ARG A 15 19.73 -15.49 -6.26
N PRO A 16 19.21 -15.29 -5.04
CA PRO A 16 17.82 -15.64 -4.78
C PRO A 16 17.00 -14.87 -5.81
N ARG A 17 16.20 -15.58 -6.62
CA ARG A 17 15.10 -14.96 -7.36
C ARG A 17 14.15 -14.43 -6.28
N ARG A 18 14.46 -13.25 -5.73
CA ARG A 18 13.46 -12.41 -5.09
C ARG A 18 12.50 -12.10 -6.22
N SER A 19 11.43 -12.90 -6.27
CA SER A 19 10.16 -12.63 -6.93
C SER A 19 10.13 -11.20 -7.46
N ASP A 20 10.29 -11.06 -8.76
CA ASP A 20 10.04 -9.82 -9.48
C ASP A 20 8.57 -9.46 -9.22
N GLY A 21 8.28 -8.75 -8.12
CA GLY A 21 6.89 -8.60 -7.70
C GLY A 21 6.56 -8.11 -6.29
N PHE A 22 7.48 -7.73 -5.41
CA PHE A 22 7.04 -7.18 -4.11
C PHE A 22 7.78 -5.91 -3.72
N TRP A 23 7.19 -4.79 -4.11
CA TRP A 23 7.43 -3.52 -3.44
C TRP A 23 6.68 -3.54 -2.10
N LEU A 24 7.37 -3.95 -1.04
CA LEU A 24 6.82 -4.02 0.30
C LEU A 24 7.81 -3.40 1.28
N HIS A 25 7.45 -2.23 1.81
CA HIS A 25 8.28 -1.41 2.69
C HIS A 25 8.19 -1.87 4.16
N ASP A 26 9.27 -1.66 4.88
CA ASP A 26 9.58 -1.99 6.27
C ASP A 26 8.62 -1.40 7.33
N ARG A 27 7.60 -0.65 6.89
CA ARG A 27 6.49 -0.19 7.74
C ARG A 27 5.25 -1.08 7.67
N SER A 28 5.20 -2.05 6.76
CA SER A 28 4.17 -3.08 6.78
C SER A 28 4.57 -4.16 7.79
N SER A 29 3.72 -4.40 8.79
CA SER A 29 3.92 -5.46 9.78
C SER A 29 3.88 -6.82 9.09
N ASN A 30 5.04 -7.34 8.70
CA ASN A 30 5.22 -8.69 8.16
C ASN A 30 5.13 -9.76 9.25
N LYS A 31 4.04 -9.76 10.03
CA LYS A 31 3.77 -10.85 10.97
C LYS A 31 3.03 -11.96 10.22
N PRO A 32 3.56 -13.20 10.16
CA PRO A 32 2.81 -14.32 9.61
C PRO A 32 1.58 -14.52 10.50
N GLY A 33 0.40 -14.28 9.92
CA GLY A 33 -0.88 -14.36 10.61
C GLY A 33 -1.12 -15.78 11.13
N ASN A 34 -0.86 -15.99 12.42
CA ASN A 34 -1.17 -17.23 13.09
C ASN A 34 -1.58 -16.97 14.53
N THR A 35 -2.64 -16.17 14.73
CA THR A 35 -3.46 -16.24 15.95
C THR A 35 -4.80 -15.59 15.69
N THR A 36 -5.83 -16.26 16.20
CA THR A 36 -7.27 -15.99 16.11
C THR A 36 -7.67 -14.70 16.83
N ASP A 37 -7.16 -13.57 16.36
CA ASP A 37 -7.63 -12.25 16.75
C ASP A 37 -7.75 -11.44 15.47
N ALA A 38 -8.96 -11.44 14.90
CA ALA A 38 -9.26 -10.80 13.62
C ALA A 38 -9.25 -9.28 13.79
N LEU A 39 -8.06 -8.71 14.00
CA LEU A 39 -7.78 -7.34 13.62
C LEU A 39 -7.94 -7.31 12.11
N GLN A 40 -9.09 -6.81 11.65
CA GLN A 40 -9.33 -6.52 10.25
C GLN A 40 -8.06 -5.91 9.66
N PRO A 41 -7.64 -6.30 8.44
CA PRO A 41 -6.58 -5.61 7.74
C PRO A 41 -6.89 -4.13 7.88
N LEU A 42 -5.98 -3.34 8.45
CA LEU A 42 -6.16 -1.91 8.61
C LEU A 42 -6.28 -1.37 7.19
N ALA A 43 -7.53 -1.31 6.69
CA ALA A 43 -7.80 -0.88 5.34
C ALA A 43 -7.16 0.49 5.22
N PRO A 44 -6.45 0.78 4.12
CA PRO A 44 -5.84 2.08 3.95
C PRO A 44 -6.90 3.14 4.25
N ASN A 45 -6.61 4.05 5.19
CA ASN A 45 -7.56 5.07 5.59
C ASN A 45 -7.69 6.07 4.44
N THR A 46 -8.61 5.80 3.54
CA THR A 46 -8.91 6.59 2.34
C THR A 46 -9.93 7.68 2.61
N LYS A 47 -10.26 7.95 3.88
CA LYS A 47 -11.23 8.98 4.25
C LYS A 47 -10.57 10.36 4.18
N LEU A 48 -11.04 11.16 3.23
CA LEU A 48 -10.65 12.56 3.11
C LEU A 48 -11.53 13.46 3.99
N VAL A 49 -10.90 14.43 4.67
CA VAL A 49 -11.59 15.52 5.37
C VAL A 49 -11.23 16.81 4.67
N VAL A 50 -12.23 17.46 4.08
CA VAL A 50 -12.07 18.71 3.33
C VAL A 50 -12.68 19.84 4.16
N SER A 51 -11.96 20.95 4.29
CA SER A 51 -12.36 22.12 5.08
C SER A 51 -12.16 23.41 4.28
N ASN A 52 -12.68 24.53 4.80
CA ASN A 52 -12.64 25.83 4.12
C ASN A 52 -13.33 25.82 2.73
N LEU A 53 -14.52 25.20 2.67
CA LEU A 53 -15.35 25.17 1.46
C LEU A 53 -16.24 26.41 1.38
N HIS A 54 -16.51 26.89 0.17
CA HIS A 54 -17.50 27.95 -0.08
C HIS A 54 -18.90 27.46 0.33
N TYR A 55 -19.75 28.36 0.85
CA TYR A 55 -21.06 28.01 1.41
C TYR A 55 -22.05 27.46 0.38
N GLU A 56 -21.78 27.65 -0.91
CA GLU A 56 -22.60 27.17 -2.04
C GLU A 56 -22.16 25.78 -2.54
N ILE A 57 -21.14 25.18 -1.91
CA ILE A 57 -20.68 23.84 -2.31
C ILE A 57 -21.70 22.79 -1.87
N THR A 58 -22.24 22.10 -2.86
CA THR A 58 -23.11 20.94 -2.67
C THR A 58 -22.32 19.63 -2.72
N PRO A 59 -22.89 18.52 -2.22
CA PRO A 59 -22.26 17.20 -2.37
C PRO A 59 -21.98 16.83 -3.84
N ASN A 60 -22.87 17.21 -4.76
CA ASN A 60 -22.71 16.96 -6.19
C ASN A 60 -21.48 17.65 -6.78
N ASN A 61 -21.20 18.88 -6.33
CA ASN A 61 -20.00 19.61 -6.74
C ASN A 61 -18.74 18.87 -6.28
N LEU A 62 -18.73 18.35 -5.05
CA LEU A 62 -17.61 17.55 -4.53
C LEU A 62 -17.44 16.25 -5.31
N VAL A 63 -18.54 15.56 -5.68
CA VAL A 63 -18.48 14.36 -6.52
C VAL A 63 -17.88 14.69 -7.88
N SER A 64 -18.30 15.78 -8.53
CA SER A 64 -17.78 16.18 -9.84
C SER A 64 -16.28 16.53 -9.78
N ILE A 65 -15.86 17.32 -8.79
CA ILE A 65 -14.47 17.75 -8.63
C ILE A 65 -13.56 16.55 -8.36
N PHE A 66 -13.88 15.71 -7.37
CA PHE A 66 -13.07 14.52 -7.09
C PHE A 66 -13.17 13.48 -8.21
N GLY A 67 -14.30 13.45 -8.93
CA GLY A 67 -14.53 12.64 -10.13
C GLY A 67 -13.56 12.92 -11.28
N GLN A 68 -13.06 14.16 -11.40
CA GLN A 68 -12.03 14.51 -12.39
C GLN A 68 -10.67 13.90 -12.07
N VAL A 69 -10.36 13.71 -10.78
CA VAL A 69 -9.09 13.15 -10.32
C VAL A 69 -9.15 11.63 -10.23
N GLY A 70 -10.31 11.06 -9.88
CA GLY A 70 -10.50 9.62 -9.75
C GLY A 70 -11.90 9.22 -9.30
N THR A 71 -12.06 7.97 -8.83
CA THR A 71 -13.34 7.45 -8.38
C THR A 71 -13.52 7.59 -6.87
N LEU A 72 -14.68 8.14 -6.47
CA LEU A 72 -15.08 8.15 -5.07
C LEU A 72 -15.72 6.80 -4.71
N VAL A 73 -15.25 6.18 -3.63
CA VAL A 73 -15.84 4.95 -3.08
C VAL A 73 -17.24 5.19 -2.50
N ARG A 74 -17.51 6.43 -2.07
CA ARG A 74 -18.75 6.82 -1.40
C ARG A 74 -19.07 8.28 -1.68
N GLU A 75 -20.36 8.61 -1.67
CA GLU A 75 -20.84 9.99 -1.69
C GLU A 75 -20.31 10.85 -0.52
N PRO A 76 -19.88 12.10 -0.80
CA PRO A 76 -19.35 13.01 0.20
C PRO A 76 -20.45 13.53 1.13
N LEU A 77 -20.14 13.60 2.43
CA LEU A 77 -21.05 14.09 3.46
C LEU A 77 -20.54 15.42 4.01
N ILE A 78 -21.37 16.46 3.91
CA ILE A 78 -21.06 17.78 4.48
C ILE A 78 -21.47 17.76 5.95
N ARG A 79 -20.51 18.01 6.85
CA ARG A 79 -20.76 18.17 8.29
C ARG A 79 -20.72 19.65 8.61
N VAL A 80 -21.88 20.23 8.94
CA VAL A 80 -21.96 21.57 9.53
C VAL A 80 -21.54 21.43 10.99
N ARG A 81 -20.49 22.14 11.40
CA ARG A 81 -20.04 22.19 12.80
C ARG A 81 -20.73 23.32 13.53
#